data_AF-A0A967H866-F1
#
_entry.id   AF-A0A967H866-F1
#
_cell.length_a   1.000
_cell.length_b   1.000
_cell.length_c   1.000
_cell.angle_alpha   90.00
_cell.angle_beta   90.00
_cell.angle_gamma   90.00
#
_symmetry.space_group_name_H-M   'P 1'
#
loop_
_entity.id
_entity.type
_entity.pdbx_description
1 polymer ?
#
loop_
_entity_poly.entity_id
_entity_poly.type
_entity_poly.pdbx_seq_one_letter_code
_entity_poly.pdbx_strand_id
1 'polypeptide(L)'
;TGLRDIGNTGAIEVDPRDPDVAYVAAIGQIFGPSPERGVYRTRDGGGTWEKVLFISDSTGIVDIEIDPSNPDVVYASSWRA
;
A
#
# COMPACT_ATOMS: atom_id res chain seq x y z
N THR A 1 -10.07 -10.24 1.49
CA THR A 1 -10.04 -9.73 2.88
C THR A 1 -8.68 -9.11 3.16
N GLY A 2 -8.50 -8.31 4.22
CA GLY A 2 -7.19 -7.78 4.64
C GLY A 2 -6.98 -6.26 4.45
N LEU A 3 -7.70 -5.60 3.54
CA LEU A 3 -7.62 -4.15 3.28
C LEU A 3 -8.78 -3.33 3.90
N ARG A 4 -9.54 -3.93 4.82
CA ARG A 4 -10.67 -3.21 5.44
C ARG A 4 -10.14 -2.22 6.47
N ASP A 5 -10.88 -1.12 6.66
CA ASP A 5 -10.62 -0.12 7.71
C ASP A 5 -9.29 0.63 7.63
N ILE A 6 -8.60 0.59 6.47
CA ILE A 6 -7.33 1.31 6.23
C ILE A 6 -7.47 2.84 6.24
N GLY A 7 -8.70 3.37 6.28
CA GLY A 7 -8.95 4.81 6.21
C GLY A 7 -8.61 5.36 4.84
N ASN A 8 -7.60 6.25 4.79
CA ASN A 8 -7.23 6.95 3.56
C ASN A 8 -6.19 6.16 2.76
N THR A 9 -6.35 6.20 1.43
CA THR A 9 -5.39 5.65 0.48
C THR A 9 -4.78 6.78 -0.34
N GLY A 10 -3.48 6.69 -0.59
CA GLY A 10 -2.76 7.67 -1.41
C GLY A 10 -2.64 7.27 -2.88
N ALA A 11 -2.41 5.98 -3.13
CA ALA A 11 -2.17 5.42 -4.45
C ALA A 11 -2.59 3.94 -4.51
N ILE A 12 -2.88 3.47 -5.72
CA ILE A 12 -3.08 2.06 -6.06
C ILE A 12 -2.33 1.80 -7.35
N GLU A 13 -1.36 0.88 -7.32
CA GLU A 13 -0.55 0.54 -8.48
C GLU A 13 -0.70 -0.94 -8.84
N VAL A 14 -0.97 -1.22 -10.11
CA VAL A 14 -1.11 -2.57 -10.64
C VAL A 14 0.18 -2.94 -11.35
N ASP A 15 0.72 -4.14 -11.10
CA ASP A 15 1.91 -4.62 -11.80
C ASP A 15 1.61 -4.67 -13.31
N PRO A 16 2.40 -3.99 -14.16
CA PRO A 16 2.14 -3.94 -15.60
C PRO A 16 2.28 -5.31 -16.29
N ARG A 17 2.86 -6.31 -15.63
CA ARG A 17 3.06 -7.67 -16.16
C ARG A 17 1.92 -8.61 -15.78
N ASP A 18 1.23 -8.35 -14.67
CA ASP A 18 0.23 -9.24 -14.09
C ASP A 18 -0.84 -8.44 -13.32
N PRO A 19 -2.08 -8.33 -13.86
CA PRO A 19 -3.14 -7.55 -13.22
C PRO A 19 -3.64 -8.16 -11.90
N ASP A 20 -3.29 -9.41 -11.58
CA ASP A 20 -3.63 -10.01 -10.30
C ASP A 20 -2.71 -9.50 -9.16
N VAL A 21 -1.57 -8.89 -9.50
CA VAL A 21 -0.65 -8.27 -8.54
C VAL A 21 -0.86 -6.76 -8.50
N ALA A 22 -1.23 -6.24 -7.34
CA ALA A 22 -1.36 -4.80 -7.13
C ALA A 22 -0.96 -4.41 -5.70
N TYR A 23 -0.65 -3.13 -5.53
CA TYR A 23 -0.22 -2.52 -4.28
C TYR A 23 -1.13 -1.34 -3.91
N VAL A 24 -1.36 -1.15 -2.61
CA VAL A 24 -2.13 -0.04 -2.06
C VAL A 24 -1.29 0.70 -1.03
N ALA A 25 -1.22 2.03 -1.18
CA ALA A 25 -0.59 2.94 -0.22
C ALA A 25 -1.60 3.33 0.86
N ALA A 26 -1.58 2.64 2.00
CA ALA A 26 -2.45 2.95 3.12
C ALA A 26 -1.85 4.08 3.96
N ILE A 27 -2.43 5.28 3.81
CA ILE A 27 -2.11 6.44 4.65
C ILE A 27 -2.62 6.20 6.07
N GLY A 28 -3.78 5.55 6.25
CA GLY A 28 -4.39 5.36 7.56
C GLY A 28 -5.40 6.45 7.95
N GLN A 29 -5.67 6.53 9.25
CA GLN A 29 -6.41 7.65 9.86
C GLN A 29 -5.50 8.89 9.93
N ILE A 30 -5.78 9.93 9.13
CA ILE A 30 -4.84 11.07 8.98
C ILE A 30 -4.59 11.83 10.30
N PHE A 31 -5.57 11.85 11.21
CA PHE A 31 -5.51 12.62 12.47
C PHE A 31 -5.26 11.76 13.72
N GLY A 32 -4.71 10.56 13.59
CA GLY A 32 -4.36 9.75 14.76
C GLY A 32 -3.59 8.46 14.45
N PRO A 33 -3.12 7.75 15.49
CA PRO A 33 -2.51 6.45 15.32
C PRO A 33 -3.49 5.46 14.68
N SER A 34 -3.00 4.65 13.75
CA SER A 34 -3.76 3.58 13.12
C SER A 34 -2.85 2.40 12.77
N PRO A 35 -3.15 1.18 13.25
CA PRO A 35 -2.35 0.00 12.92
C PRO A 35 -2.44 -0.37 11.44
N GLU A 36 -3.43 0.14 10.71
CA GLU A 36 -3.71 -0.23 9.31
C GLU A 36 -3.00 0.64 8.27
N ARG A 37 -2.03 1.43 8.71
CA ARG A 37 -1.06 2.08 7.82
C ARG A 37 -0.14 1.05 7.17
N GLY A 38 0.41 1.39 6.00
CA GLY A 38 1.43 0.57 5.36
C GLY A 38 1.26 0.37 3.86
N VAL A 39 2.04 -0.55 3.29
CA VAL A 39 1.81 -1.06 1.94
C VAL A 39 1.07 -2.37 2.04
N TYR A 40 -0.02 -2.48 1.29
CA TYR A 40 -0.73 -3.73 1.12
C TYR A 40 -0.53 -4.26 -0.30
N ARG A 41 -0.42 -5.58 -0.44
CA ARG A 41 -0.28 -6.26 -1.73
C ARG A 41 -1.36 -7.32 -1.91
N THR A 42 -1.93 -7.39 -3.10
CA THR A 42 -2.72 -8.53 -3.58
C THR A 42 -1.92 -9.35 -4.61
N ARG A 43 -2.28 -10.63 -4.75
CA ARG A 43 -1.78 -11.54 -5.78
C ARG A 43 -2.94 -12.33 -6.43
N ASP A 44 -4.16 -11.85 -6.25
CA ASP A 44 -5.41 -12.51 -6.67
C ASP A 44 -6.45 -11.46 -7.13
N GLY A 45 -5.99 -10.37 -7.74
CA GLY A 45 -6.86 -9.35 -8.33
C GLY A 45 -7.69 -8.58 -7.30
N GLY A 46 -7.20 -8.48 -6.07
CA GLY A 46 -7.84 -7.78 -4.97
C GLY A 46 -8.77 -8.65 -4.10
N GLY A 47 -8.81 -9.96 -4.33
CA GLY A 47 -9.54 -10.92 -3.49
C GLY A 47 -9.02 -10.92 -2.04
N THR A 48 -7.72 -10.93 -1.85
CA THR A 48 -7.00 -10.88 -0.58
C THR A 48 -5.83 -9.89 -0.62
N TRP A 49 -5.55 -9.31 0.55
CA TRP A 49 -4.53 -8.28 0.74
C TRP A 49 -3.66 -8.60 1.94
N GLU A 50 -2.35 -8.56 1.73
CA GLU A 50 -1.31 -8.77 2.73
C GLU A 50 -0.62 -7.44 3.03
N LYS A 51 -0.46 -7.08 4.31
CA LYS A 51 0.35 -5.94 4.72
C LYS A 51 1.83 -6.30 4.62
N VAL A 52 2.49 -5.84 3.56
CA VAL A 52 3.88 -6.20 3.22
C VAL A 52 4.91 -5.19 3.72
N LEU A 53 4.48 -3.98 4.10
CA LEU A 53 5.32 -2.98 4.74
C LEU A 53 4.54 -2.26 5.84
N PHE A 54 5.11 -2.18 7.03
CA PHE A 54 4.60 -1.40 8.15
C PHE A 54 5.78 -0.69 8.84
N ILE A 55 5.66 0.62 9.04
CA ILE A 55 6.69 1.42 9.70
C ILE A 55 6.30 1.67 11.16
N SER A 56 5.12 2.27 11.38
CA SER A 56 4.53 2.51 12.71
C SER A 56 3.06 2.89 12.55
N ASP A 57 2.33 2.96 13.67
CA ASP A 57 0.94 3.42 13.70
C ASP A 57 0.76 4.91 13.36
N SER A 58 1.86 5.68 13.32
CA SER A 58 1.89 7.12 13.12
C SER A 58 2.55 7.52 11.79
N THR A 59 3.01 6.54 11.00
CA THR A 59 3.67 6.77 9.70
C THR A 59 2.89 6.06 8.59
N GLY A 60 2.25 6.83 7.71
CA GLY A 60 1.46 6.33 6.58
C GLY A 60 2.27 6.26 5.29
N ILE A 61 1.79 5.49 4.31
CA ILE A 61 2.35 5.48 2.95
C ILE A 61 1.48 6.37 2.09
N VAL A 62 2.10 7.38 1.46
CA VAL A 62 1.40 8.42 0.70
C VAL A 62 1.34 8.10 -0.78
N ASP A 63 2.37 7.44 -1.29
CA ASP A 63 2.47 7.13 -2.71
C ASP A 63 3.27 5.86 -2.94
N ILE A 64 3.00 5.17 -4.04
CA ILE A 64 3.70 3.96 -4.49
C ILE A 64 3.90 4.09 -5.99
N GLU A 65 5.10 3.75 -6.46
CA GLU A 65 5.42 3.72 -7.88
C GLU A 65 6.19 2.44 -8.20
N ILE A 66 5.83 1.79 -9.30
CA ILE A 66 6.51 0.60 -9.82
C ILE A 66 7.51 1.06 -10.88
N ASP A 67 8.77 0.61 -10.79
CA ASP A 67 9.76 0.91 -11.83
C ASP A 67 9.31 0.29 -13.17
N PRO A 68 9.02 1.10 -14.20
CA PRO A 68 8.52 0.58 -15.47
C PRO A 68 9.57 -0.24 -16.24
N SER A 69 10.85 -0.07 -15.92
CA SER A 69 11.96 -0.82 -16.52
C SER A 69 12.25 -2.14 -15.78
N ASN A 70 11.85 -2.22 -14.50
CA ASN A 70 12.00 -3.42 -13.68
C ASN A 70 10.89 -3.50 -12.61
N PRO A 71 9.72 -4.09 -12.92
CA PRO A 71 8.59 -4.07 -12.00
C PRO A 71 8.76 -4.90 -10.71
N ASP A 72 9.91 -5.57 -10.53
CA ASP A 72 10.30 -6.15 -9.23
C ASP A 72 10.79 -5.10 -8.22
N VAL A 73 11.04 -3.86 -8.69
CA VAL A 73 11.42 -2.72 -7.85
C VAL A 73 10.20 -1.82 -7.66
N VAL A 74 9.81 -1.63 -6.40
CA VAL A 74 8.69 -0.78 -6.00
C VAL A 74 9.20 0.27 -5.01
N TYR A 75 8.90 1.54 -5.27
CA TYR A 75 9.21 2.66 -4.39
C TYR A 75 7.96 3.06 -3.62
N ALA A 76 8.13 3.44 -2.35
CA ALA A 76 7.05 3.92 -1.51
C ALA A 76 7.50 5.17 -0.75
N SER A 77 6.67 6.21 -0.76
CA SER A 77 6.91 7.42 0.03
C SER A 77 6.13 7.35 1.34
N SER A 78 6.77 7.76 2.44
CA SER A 78 6.15 7.72 3.77
C SER A 78 6.06 9.11 4.38
N TRP A 79 5.00 9.32 5.16
CA TRP A 79 4.79 10.55 5.91
C TRP A 79 4.40 10.23 7.36
N ARG A 80 5.01 10.97 8.29
CA ARG A 80 4.69 10.91 9.72
C ARG A 80 4.01 12.21 10.12
N ALA A 81 2.84 12.07 10.73
CA ALA A 81 2.11 13.17 11.36
C ALA A 81 2.78 13.61 12.68
#